data_AF-A0A9X6WHB1-F1
#
_entry.id   AF-A0A9X6WHB1-F1
#
_cell.length_a   1.000
_cell.length_b   1.000
_cell.length_c   1.000
_cell.angle_alpha   90.00
_cell.angle_beta   90.00
_cell.angle_gamma   90.00
#
_symmetry.space_group_name_H-M   'P 1'
#
loop_
_entity.id
_entity.type
_entity.pdbx_description
1 polymer ?
#
loop_
_entity_poly.entity_id
_entity_poly.type
_entity_poly.pdbx_seq_one_letter_code
_entity_poly.pdbx_strand_id
1 'polypeptide(L)'
;MNTIMDKHLADAISVEVNVTPEKREEILARFPAPKLPEKETAFNINEKKPGQYAEKVTVLLTTHSVEPTSNGGKWLKIEFSNNNGKIGAKMWDRNGSLNRTVELLEQHSVFQVSGKIEQYPAETGPKSIVIEGIKPYLEEVSAFELMPSTEKSIEDMTVEFVTYLEEIQEPYRSVALKGLEMYWSEFSMKPAAKGHHHAYLAGLLKHTLGLIRITRYIRDQKANPFDAMNSLIDIAYRESRKESINNLSLEVPLRDRDMVWHGKVEHLRTVFNDFVRRKDVEANFDLLILAVLFHDMGKALEYFNAGENSIEKWRWLYPNADFSTYKPKQSGIAMDPIGGGTGHIILSTMLLQRVLVQENIAMKIEDIGKLNHCIAAHHGKLEWGSAAWMEQPEAFLIHFVDALDATWEKADPIN
;
A
#
# COMPACT_ATOMS: atom_id res chain seq x y z
N MET A 1 -24.28 -2.10 21.21
CA MET A 1 -23.78 -2.40 19.87
C MET A 1 -22.78 -1.34 19.51
N ASN A 2 -21.60 -1.74 19.04
CA ASN A 2 -20.64 -0.83 18.44
C ASN A 2 -20.88 -0.86 16.93
N THR A 3 -21.34 0.26 16.40
CA THR A 3 -21.65 0.41 14.97
C THR A 3 -20.50 1.15 14.31
N ILE A 4 -19.88 0.49 13.33
CA ILE A 4 -18.88 1.10 12.44
C ILE A 4 -19.64 1.60 11.21
N MET A 5 -19.54 2.89 10.95
CA MET A 5 -20.07 3.52 9.74
C MET A 5 -18.93 4.13 8.95
N ASP A 6 -18.83 3.78 7.67
CA ASP A 6 -17.86 4.34 6.75
C ASP A 6 -18.45 4.40 5.34
N LYS A 7 -17.75 5.07 4.44
CA LYS A 7 -18.09 5.13 3.03
C LYS A 7 -16.85 4.88 2.17
N HIS A 8 -17.08 4.31 1.00
CA HIS A 8 -16.02 4.00 0.05
C HIS A 8 -16.48 4.24 -1.39
N LEU A 9 -15.54 4.56 -2.29
CA LEU A 9 -15.77 4.93 -3.69
C LEU A 9 -16.84 6.03 -3.90
N ALA A 10 -16.58 7.26 -3.41
CA ALA A 10 -17.49 8.42 -3.54
C ALA A 10 -18.90 8.12 -3.02
N ASP A 11 -18.97 7.56 -1.81
CA ASP A 11 -20.22 7.21 -1.12
C ASP A 11 -21.06 6.14 -1.83
N ALA A 12 -20.53 5.49 -2.87
CA ALA A 12 -21.26 4.44 -3.58
C ALA A 12 -21.36 3.14 -2.78
N ILE A 13 -20.38 2.90 -1.91
CA ILE A 13 -20.35 1.75 -1.01
C ILE A 13 -20.51 2.27 0.41
N SER A 14 -21.71 2.09 0.97
CA SER A 14 -21.98 2.32 2.39
C SER A 14 -21.52 1.13 3.20
N VAL A 15 -20.74 1.40 4.25
CA VAL A 15 -20.28 0.40 5.21
C VAL A 15 -21.04 0.57 6.50
N GLU A 16 -21.74 -0.50 6.91
CA GLU A 16 -22.38 -0.58 8.21
C GLU A 16 -22.06 -1.94 8.82
N VAL A 17 -21.22 -1.96 9.85
CA VAL A 17 -20.87 -3.17 10.60
C VAL A 17 -21.29 -3.02 12.04
N ASN A 18 -22.16 -3.94 12.48
CA ASN A 18 -22.72 -3.96 13.82
C ASN A 18 -22.14 -5.15 14.59
N VAL A 19 -21.29 -4.87 15.57
CA VAL A 19 -20.72 -5.90 16.46
C VAL A 19 -21.10 -5.64 17.92
N THR A 20 -21.18 -6.69 18.73
CA THR A 20 -21.33 -6.51 20.19
C THR A 20 -20.00 -6.02 20.79
N PRO A 21 -20.03 -5.33 21.95
CA PRO A 21 -18.81 -4.92 22.64
C PRO A 21 -17.88 -6.11 22.92
N GLU A 22 -18.43 -7.26 23.32
CA GLU A 22 -17.68 -8.47 23.63
C GLU A 22 -16.97 -9.02 22.38
N LYS A 23 -17.66 -9.04 21.23
CA LYS A 23 -17.05 -9.48 19.97
C LYS A 23 -15.95 -8.54 19.51
N ARG A 24 -16.13 -7.22 19.69
CA ARG A 24 -15.10 -6.24 19.39
C ARG A 24 -13.85 -6.49 20.23
N GLU A 25 -14.00 -6.70 21.53
CA GLU A 25 -12.90 -7.00 22.44
C GLU A 25 -12.20 -8.32 22.07
N GLU A 26 -12.95 -9.37 21.74
CA GLU A 26 -12.42 -10.65 21.27
C GLU A 26 -11.55 -10.47 20.01
N ILE A 27 -12.06 -9.73 19.02
CA ILE A 27 -11.33 -9.46 17.77
C ILE A 27 -10.04 -8.69 18.07
N LEU A 28 -10.11 -7.61 18.85
CA LEU A 28 -8.93 -6.78 19.14
C LEU A 28 -7.93 -7.48 20.08
N ALA A 29 -8.38 -8.43 20.90
CA ALA A 29 -7.47 -9.27 21.68
C ALA A 29 -6.72 -10.27 20.80
N ARG A 30 -7.38 -10.83 19.79
CA ARG A 30 -6.78 -11.78 18.83
C ARG A 30 -5.91 -11.09 17.77
N PHE A 31 -6.34 -9.91 17.33
CA PHE A 31 -5.72 -9.10 16.30
C PHE A 31 -5.51 -7.67 16.82
N PRO A 32 -4.51 -7.44 17.70
CA PRO A 32 -4.29 -6.15 18.32
C PRO A 32 -3.91 -5.09 17.29
N ALA A 33 -4.62 -3.97 17.28
CA ALA A 33 -4.27 -2.84 16.43
C ALA A 33 -2.89 -2.27 16.83
N PRO A 34 -1.99 -2.01 15.87
CA PRO A 34 -0.72 -1.37 16.17
C PRO A 34 -0.92 0.03 16.75
N LYS A 35 -0.12 0.37 17.76
CA LYS A 35 -0.12 1.71 18.34
C LYS A 35 0.57 2.67 17.38
N LEU A 36 -0.18 3.69 16.94
CA LEU A 36 0.38 4.74 16.11
C LEU A 36 1.15 5.77 16.97
N PRO A 37 2.21 6.38 16.40
CA PRO A 37 2.87 7.56 16.94
C PRO A 37 1.92 8.75 17.13
N GLU A 38 2.15 9.58 18.15
CA GLU A 38 1.43 10.86 18.28
C GLU A 38 1.81 11.82 17.12
N LYS A 39 0.80 12.39 16.43
CA LYS A 39 0.99 13.24 15.24
C LYS A 39 1.51 14.67 15.56
N GLU A 40 1.37 15.15 16.79
CA GLU A 40 1.39 16.59 17.11
C GLU A 40 2.76 17.30 17.08
N THR A 41 3.89 16.62 16.94
CA THR A 41 5.22 17.26 17.15
C THR A 41 6.09 17.42 15.90
N ALA A 42 5.64 16.94 14.73
CA ALA A 42 6.51 16.82 13.57
C ALA A 42 6.40 18.01 12.59
N PHE A 43 7.51 18.31 11.92
CA PHE A 43 7.63 19.40 10.96
C PHE A 43 6.71 19.24 9.74
N ASN A 44 5.96 20.28 9.36
CA ASN A 44 5.19 20.30 8.11
C ASN A 44 5.78 21.31 7.13
N ILE A 45 6.31 20.84 5.98
CA ILE A 45 6.90 21.74 4.96
C ILE A 45 5.85 22.64 4.30
N ASN A 46 4.61 22.18 4.20
CA ASN A 46 3.54 22.92 3.52
C ASN A 46 3.13 24.18 4.29
N GLU A 47 3.31 24.19 5.61
CA GLU A 47 3.08 25.35 6.48
C GLU A 47 4.22 26.37 6.45
N LYS A 48 5.39 26.01 5.91
CA LYS A 48 6.55 26.91 5.83
C LYS A 48 6.49 27.82 4.60
N LYS A 49 7.01 29.04 4.74
CA LYS A 49 7.18 29.97 3.62
C LYS A 49 8.55 29.80 2.97
N PRO A 50 8.68 29.99 1.64
CA PRO A 50 9.99 30.06 1.01
C PRO A 50 10.88 31.09 1.72
N GLY A 51 12.14 30.73 1.95
CA GLY A 51 13.10 31.53 2.72
C GLY A 51 13.18 31.20 4.21
N GLN A 52 12.19 30.52 4.79
CA GLN A 52 12.27 30.00 6.15
C GLN A 52 13.25 28.82 6.24
N TYR A 53 13.55 28.39 7.46
CA TYR A 53 14.47 27.28 7.73
C TYR A 53 13.76 26.07 8.34
N ALA A 54 14.22 24.89 7.91
CA ALA A 54 14.08 23.64 8.65
C ALA A 54 15.29 23.53 9.59
N GLU A 55 15.04 23.48 10.90
CA GLU A 55 16.10 23.35 11.91
C GLU A 55 16.00 21.99 12.57
N LYS A 56 17.01 21.13 12.35
CA LYS A 56 17.15 19.83 13.00
C LYS A 56 15.90 18.94 12.87
N VAL A 57 15.29 18.95 11.69
CA VAL A 57 14.10 18.14 11.43
C VAL A 57 14.50 16.67 11.30
N THR A 58 13.89 15.81 12.09
CA THR A 58 14.06 14.37 11.98
C THR A 58 13.18 13.86 10.83
N VAL A 59 13.78 13.14 9.90
CA VAL A 59 13.14 12.67 8.68
C VAL A 59 13.60 11.26 8.31
N LEU A 60 12.72 10.49 7.68
CA LEU A 60 12.99 9.17 7.13
C LEU A 60 13.40 9.29 5.66
N LEU A 61 14.49 8.66 5.25
CA LEU A 61 14.92 8.58 3.86
C LEU A 61 14.02 7.63 3.07
N THR A 62 13.42 8.15 2.00
CA THR A 62 12.59 7.39 1.06
C THR A 62 13.38 6.98 -0.16
N THR A 63 13.97 7.96 -0.87
CA THR A 63 14.81 7.71 -2.06
C THR A 63 15.88 8.79 -2.20
N HIS A 64 16.93 8.50 -2.97
CA HIS A 64 17.87 9.51 -3.43
C HIS A 64 18.38 9.19 -4.84
N SER A 65 18.74 10.22 -5.60
CA SER A 65 19.41 10.10 -6.90
C SER A 65 20.42 11.23 -7.10
N VAL A 66 21.51 10.91 -7.80
CA VAL A 66 22.51 11.90 -8.20
C VAL A 66 22.14 12.43 -9.58
N GLU A 67 21.86 13.72 -9.65
CA GLU A 67 21.38 14.38 -10.86
C GLU A 67 22.44 15.37 -11.39
N PRO A 68 22.57 15.54 -12.71
CA PRO A 68 23.43 16.56 -13.29
C PRO A 68 22.82 17.95 -13.08
N THR A 69 23.67 18.98 -12.98
CA THR A 69 23.25 20.39 -13.06
C THR A 69 23.41 20.90 -14.49
N SER A 70 22.67 21.96 -14.82
CA SER A 70 22.79 22.66 -16.13
C SER A 70 24.21 23.16 -16.42
N ASN A 71 25.02 23.35 -15.38
CA ASN A 71 26.36 23.91 -15.46
C ASN A 71 27.45 22.82 -15.42
N GLY A 72 27.09 21.54 -15.60
CA GLY A 72 28.02 20.42 -15.63
C GLY A 72 28.46 19.88 -14.25
N GLY A 73 27.92 20.42 -13.16
CA GLY A 73 28.08 19.88 -11.81
C GLY A 73 27.10 18.74 -11.51
N LYS A 74 27.10 18.27 -10.26
CA LYS A 74 26.13 17.27 -9.76
C LYS A 74 25.42 17.80 -8.53
N TRP A 75 24.21 17.33 -8.30
CA TRP A 75 23.45 17.57 -7.09
C TRP A 75 22.72 16.29 -6.67
N LEU A 76 22.35 16.23 -5.40
CA LEU A 76 21.67 15.09 -4.82
C LEU A 76 20.20 15.45 -4.64
N LYS A 77 19.33 14.75 -5.37
CA LYS A 77 17.89 14.78 -5.18
C LYS A 77 17.55 13.77 -4.10
N ILE A 78 16.90 14.21 -3.04
CA ILE A 78 16.53 13.34 -1.92
C ILE A 78 15.03 13.50 -1.68
N GLU A 79 14.35 12.38 -1.50
CA GLU A 79 12.99 12.36 -0.98
C GLU A 79 13.04 11.80 0.43
N PHE A 80 12.57 12.59 1.39
CA PHE A 80 12.33 12.15 2.74
C PHE A 80 10.84 12.01 3.02
N SER A 81 10.48 11.44 4.17
CA SER A 81 9.15 11.47 4.75
C SER A 81 9.19 11.75 6.25
N ASN A 82 8.08 12.27 6.76
CA ASN A 82 7.69 12.18 8.16
C ASN A 82 6.19 11.86 8.26
N ASN A 83 5.61 11.91 9.46
CA ASN A 83 4.18 11.71 9.67
C ASN A 83 3.24 12.72 8.96
N ASN A 84 3.76 13.85 8.46
CA ASN A 84 3.03 14.85 7.68
C ASN A 84 3.15 14.64 6.16
N GLY A 85 3.87 13.61 5.71
CA GLY A 85 4.00 13.28 4.29
C GLY A 85 5.43 13.35 3.75
N LYS A 86 5.53 13.42 2.42
CA LYS A 86 6.79 13.49 1.70
C LYS A 86 7.41 14.88 1.77
N ILE A 87 8.72 14.93 1.93
CA ILE A 87 9.52 16.15 1.99
C ILE A 87 10.61 16.05 0.92
N GLY A 88 10.47 16.83 -0.15
CA GLY A 88 11.52 16.96 -1.14
C GLY A 88 12.74 17.70 -0.57
N ALA A 89 13.94 17.24 -0.88
CA ALA A 89 15.17 17.88 -0.48
C ALA A 89 16.22 17.88 -1.61
N LYS A 90 17.07 18.90 -1.60
CA LYS A 90 18.14 19.09 -2.59
C LYS A 90 19.44 19.36 -1.84
N MET A 91 20.51 18.67 -2.21
CA MET A 91 21.85 18.98 -1.71
C MET A 91 22.79 19.25 -2.87
N TRP A 92 23.37 20.44 -2.90
CA TRP A 92 24.38 20.80 -3.90
C TRP A 92 25.74 20.25 -3.47
N ASP A 93 26.54 19.79 -4.43
CA ASP A 93 27.91 19.38 -4.13
C ASP A 93 28.76 20.59 -3.73
N ARG A 94 29.15 20.65 -2.45
CA ARG A 94 30.06 21.66 -1.92
C ARG A 94 31.32 20.94 -1.44
N ASN A 95 32.41 21.11 -2.17
CA ASN A 95 33.73 20.56 -1.83
C ASN A 95 33.78 19.02 -1.73
N GLY A 96 33.06 18.29 -2.59
CA GLY A 96 33.08 16.83 -2.61
C GLY A 96 32.22 16.17 -1.51
N SER A 97 31.32 16.93 -0.89
CA SER A 97 30.39 16.43 0.13
C SER A 97 29.39 15.41 -0.42
N LEU A 98 29.15 15.42 -1.74
CA LEU A 98 28.15 14.56 -2.37
C LEU A 98 28.40 13.07 -2.12
N ASN A 99 29.61 12.58 -2.40
CA ASN A 99 29.93 11.15 -2.25
C ASN A 99 29.80 10.68 -0.79
N ARG A 100 30.24 11.52 0.16
CA ARG A 100 30.14 11.21 1.59
C ARG A 100 28.68 11.16 2.05
N THR A 101 27.83 12.07 1.57
CA THR A 101 26.41 12.03 1.90
C THR A 101 25.72 10.83 1.28
N VAL A 102 26.03 10.47 0.02
CA VAL A 102 25.50 9.25 -0.62
C VAL A 102 25.83 8.02 0.21
N GLU A 103 27.09 7.87 0.64
CA GLU A 103 27.50 6.76 1.51
C GLU A 103 26.71 6.73 2.84
N LEU A 104 26.48 7.90 3.46
CA LEU A 104 25.65 7.98 4.65
C LEU A 104 24.19 7.57 4.39
N LEU A 105 23.59 8.03 3.28
CA LEU A 105 22.23 7.68 2.85
C LEU A 105 22.09 6.19 2.51
N GLU A 106 23.16 5.53 2.08
CA GLU A 106 23.17 4.09 1.81
C GLU A 106 23.27 3.24 3.09
N GLN A 107 23.84 3.82 4.15
CA GLN A 107 24.11 3.17 5.45
C GLN A 107 23.03 3.41 6.50
N HIS A 108 22.36 4.56 6.47
CA HIS A 108 21.37 4.97 7.48
C HIS A 108 20.06 5.38 6.81
N SER A 109 19.01 5.54 7.59
CA SER A 109 17.71 5.93 7.02
C SER A 109 16.92 6.93 7.82
N VAL A 110 17.24 7.13 9.09
CA VAL A 110 16.74 8.29 9.82
C VAL A 110 17.83 9.34 9.82
N PHE A 111 17.47 10.54 9.43
CA PHE A 111 18.38 11.67 9.36
C PHE A 111 17.81 12.85 10.12
N GLN A 112 18.71 13.62 10.74
CA GLN A 112 18.40 14.97 11.15
C GLN A 112 18.92 15.92 10.06
N VAL A 113 18.00 16.67 9.46
CA VAL A 113 18.28 17.61 8.38
C VAL A 113 18.04 19.05 8.82
N SER A 114 18.91 19.93 8.36
CA SER A 114 18.76 21.38 8.48
C SER A 114 18.99 22.02 7.12
N GLY A 115 18.20 23.04 6.81
CA GLY A 115 18.33 23.70 5.52
C GLY A 115 17.25 24.74 5.26
N LYS A 116 17.43 25.46 4.15
CA LYS A 116 16.54 26.53 3.74
C LYS A 116 15.37 25.97 2.92
N ILE A 117 14.17 26.47 3.16
CA ILE A 117 12.98 26.12 2.37
C ILE A 117 12.98 26.93 1.08
N GLU A 118 12.92 26.25 -0.05
CA GLU A 118 12.78 26.83 -1.38
C GLU A 118 11.60 26.24 -2.12
N GLN A 119 11.08 26.99 -3.09
CA GLN A 119 9.95 26.58 -3.92
C GLN A 119 10.35 26.78 -5.39
N TYR A 120 10.18 25.73 -6.21
CA TYR A 120 10.56 25.78 -7.62
C TYR A 120 9.59 25.02 -8.53
N PRO A 121 9.04 25.63 -9.59
CA PRO A 121 9.13 27.06 -9.95
C PRO A 121 8.61 27.97 -8.82
N ALA A 122 9.06 29.23 -8.79
CA ALA A 122 8.63 30.16 -7.75
C ALA A 122 7.09 30.28 -7.74
N GLU A 123 6.50 30.38 -6.54
CA GLU A 123 5.06 30.54 -6.28
C GLU A 123 4.16 29.34 -6.66
N THR A 124 4.49 28.59 -7.72
CA THR A 124 3.64 27.52 -8.28
C THR A 124 4.18 26.11 -8.07
N GLY A 125 5.48 25.95 -7.80
CA GLY A 125 6.11 24.65 -7.65
C GLY A 125 6.04 24.04 -6.25
N PRO A 126 6.46 22.79 -6.09
CA PRO A 126 6.58 22.16 -4.77
C PRO A 126 7.67 22.81 -3.91
N LYS A 127 7.46 22.81 -2.59
CA LYS A 127 8.47 23.22 -1.60
C LYS A 127 9.48 22.11 -1.38
N SER A 128 10.74 22.48 -1.15
CA SER A 128 11.83 21.55 -0.86
C SER A 128 12.84 22.15 0.13
N ILE A 129 13.53 21.29 0.88
CA ILE A 129 14.63 21.70 1.78
C ILE A 129 15.93 21.69 0.98
N VAL A 130 16.59 22.84 0.83
CA VAL A 130 17.99 22.90 0.40
C VAL A 130 18.86 22.57 1.59
N ILE A 131 19.43 21.37 1.59
CA ILE A 131 20.18 20.82 2.72
C ILE A 131 21.49 21.58 2.89
N GLU A 132 21.69 22.09 4.10
CA GLU A 132 22.94 22.68 4.56
C GLU A 132 23.62 21.81 5.63
N GLY A 133 22.85 20.99 6.34
CA GLY A 133 23.34 20.01 7.28
C GLY A 133 22.51 18.73 7.24
N ILE A 134 23.17 17.59 7.18
CA ILE A 134 22.57 16.26 7.27
C ILE A 134 23.47 15.38 8.12
N LYS A 135 22.87 14.65 9.06
CA LYS A 135 23.56 13.63 9.84
C LYS A 135 22.63 12.46 10.14
N PRO A 136 23.16 11.23 10.25
CA PRO A 136 22.37 10.12 10.76
C PRO A 136 21.78 10.46 12.13
N TYR A 137 20.54 10.06 12.33
CA TYR A 137 19.89 10.07 13.63
C TYR A 137 20.01 8.67 14.22
N LEU A 138 20.77 8.53 15.31
CA LEU A 138 21.19 7.24 15.87
C LEU A 138 20.44 6.85 17.15
N GLU A 139 19.55 7.69 17.65
CA GLU A 139 18.69 7.30 18.76
C GLU A 139 17.60 6.33 18.26
N GLU A 140 17.04 5.54 19.17
CA GLU A 140 15.90 4.66 18.91
C GLU A 140 14.63 5.49 18.68
N VAL A 141 14.59 6.26 17.60
CA VAL A 141 13.32 6.73 17.03
C VAL A 141 12.83 5.61 16.14
N SER A 142 11.71 5.04 16.55
CA SER A 142 10.94 4.13 15.74
C SER A 142 10.61 4.87 14.44
N ALA A 143 11.18 4.50 13.29
CA ALA A 143 10.89 5.26 12.07
C ALA A 143 9.44 5.10 11.58
N PHE A 144 8.65 4.26 12.28
CA PHE A 144 7.19 4.33 12.28
C PHE A 144 6.65 5.71 12.69
N GLU A 145 7.29 6.42 13.63
CA GLU A 145 7.00 7.81 14.05
C GLU A 145 7.17 8.84 12.92
N LEU A 146 7.85 8.44 11.86
CA LEU A 146 8.19 9.29 10.71
C LEU A 146 7.51 8.80 9.43
N MET A 147 6.50 7.92 9.52
CA MET A 147 5.65 7.59 8.38
C MET A 147 4.28 8.24 8.53
N PRO A 148 3.65 8.67 7.44
CA PRO A 148 2.24 9.02 7.48
C PRO A 148 1.43 7.81 7.96
N SER A 149 0.26 8.06 8.53
CA SER A 149 -0.70 7.02 8.93
C SER A 149 -2.08 7.39 8.42
N THR A 150 -2.93 6.39 8.23
CA THR A 150 -4.35 6.64 7.92
C THR A 150 -5.02 7.52 8.99
N GLU A 151 -6.02 8.29 8.59
CA GLU A 151 -6.92 9.01 9.51
C GLU A 151 -8.03 8.10 10.06
N LYS A 152 -8.23 6.93 9.43
CA LYS A 152 -9.21 5.94 9.87
C LYS A 152 -8.70 5.18 11.10
N SER A 153 -9.61 4.85 12.00
CA SER A 153 -9.32 4.04 13.18
C SER A 153 -8.86 2.63 12.75
N ILE A 154 -7.61 2.28 13.08
CA ILE A 154 -7.07 0.95 12.78
C ILE A 154 -7.85 -0.13 13.54
N GLU A 155 -8.33 0.17 14.73
CA GLU A 155 -9.21 -0.74 15.48
C GLU A 155 -10.52 -1.00 14.72
N ASP A 156 -11.18 0.05 14.21
CA ASP A 156 -12.43 -0.12 13.45
C ASP A 156 -12.18 -0.89 12.15
N MET A 157 -11.12 -0.56 11.41
CA MET A 157 -10.73 -1.31 10.22
C MET A 157 -10.44 -2.77 10.54
N THR A 158 -9.77 -3.06 11.65
CA THR A 158 -9.47 -4.43 12.09
C THR A 158 -10.76 -5.20 12.40
N VAL A 159 -11.67 -4.58 13.15
CA VAL A 159 -12.95 -5.17 13.53
C VAL A 159 -13.81 -5.46 12.30
N GLU A 160 -13.91 -4.49 11.39
CA GLU A 160 -14.62 -4.67 10.13
C GLU A 160 -14.01 -5.78 9.27
N PHE A 161 -12.69 -5.75 9.09
CA PHE A 161 -11.96 -6.71 8.27
C PHE A 161 -12.16 -8.16 8.76
N VAL A 162 -11.96 -8.39 10.06
CA VAL A 162 -12.14 -9.71 10.66
C VAL A 162 -13.59 -10.15 10.60
N THR A 163 -14.55 -9.24 10.81
CA THR A 163 -15.99 -9.55 10.66
C THR A 163 -16.30 -10.05 9.25
N TYR A 164 -15.77 -9.40 8.21
CA TYR A 164 -15.97 -9.85 6.83
C TYR A 164 -15.32 -11.20 6.53
N LEU A 165 -14.16 -11.48 7.11
CA LEU A 165 -13.51 -12.79 6.98
C LEU A 165 -14.27 -13.90 7.73
N GLU A 166 -14.99 -13.59 8.81
CA GLU A 166 -15.79 -14.59 9.55
C GLU A 166 -17.06 -15.03 8.79
N GLU A 167 -17.52 -14.23 7.84
CA GLU A 167 -18.71 -14.51 7.02
C GLU A 167 -18.48 -15.47 5.86
N ILE A 168 -17.23 -15.64 5.39
CA ILE A 168 -16.94 -16.54 4.26
C ILE A 168 -17.06 -18.00 4.69
N GLN A 169 -17.35 -18.89 3.74
CA GLN A 169 -17.57 -20.31 4.04
C GLN A 169 -16.27 -21.08 4.30
N GLU A 170 -16.38 -22.25 4.93
CA GLU A 170 -15.25 -23.19 5.05
C GLU A 170 -14.95 -23.87 3.70
N PRO A 171 -13.68 -24.22 3.42
CA PRO A 171 -12.49 -24.06 4.28
C PRO A 171 -11.84 -22.67 4.21
N TYR A 172 -12.37 -21.73 3.42
CA TYR A 172 -11.74 -20.44 3.14
C TYR A 172 -11.55 -19.59 4.39
N ARG A 173 -12.56 -19.57 5.27
CA ARG A 173 -12.51 -18.84 6.54
C ARG A 173 -11.39 -19.31 7.45
N SER A 174 -11.22 -20.62 7.61
CA SER A 174 -10.13 -21.17 8.42
C SER A 174 -8.77 -20.72 7.88
N VAL A 175 -8.56 -20.78 6.56
CA VAL A 175 -7.31 -20.32 5.93
C VAL A 175 -7.11 -18.81 6.13
N ALA A 176 -8.16 -18.01 5.97
CA ALA A 176 -8.09 -16.58 6.15
C ALA A 176 -7.70 -16.19 7.58
N LEU A 177 -8.42 -16.70 8.59
CA LEU A 177 -8.18 -16.35 9.99
C LEU A 177 -6.84 -16.90 10.49
N LYS A 178 -6.44 -18.11 10.08
CA LYS A 178 -5.14 -18.68 10.43
C LYS A 178 -3.97 -17.98 9.76
N GLY A 179 -4.11 -17.61 8.49
CA GLY A 179 -3.13 -16.77 7.81
C GLY A 179 -2.99 -15.43 8.49
N LEU A 180 -4.12 -14.81 8.85
CA LEU A 180 -4.10 -13.54 9.57
C LEU A 180 -3.38 -13.68 10.92
N GLU A 181 -3.66 -14.72 11.70
CA GLU A 181 -2.93 -14.99 12.97
C GLU A 181 -1.42 -15.09 12.77
N MET A 182 -0.98 -15.76 11.70
CA MET A 182 0.44 -15.97 11.43
C MET A 182 1.16 -14.68 11.00
N TYR A 183 0.45 -13.79 10.29
CA TYR A 183 1.07 -12.66 9.60
C TYR A 183 0.62 -11.28 10.13
N TRP A 184 -0.24 -11.23 11.16
CA TRP A 184 -0.94 -10.03 11.61
C TRP A 184 -0.02 -8.85 11.93
N SER A 185 1.07 -9.09 12.65
CA SER A 185 1.96 -8.01 13.11
C SER A 185 2.50 -7.21 11.92
N GLU A 186 2.97 -7.89 10.89
CA GLU A 186 3.46 -7.22 9.69
C GLU A 186 2.30 -6.71 8.84
N PHE A 187 1.26 -7.53 8.61
CA PHE A 187 0.13 -7.15 7.76
C PHE A 187 -0.56 -5.85 8.23
N SER A 188 -0.76 -5.69 9.54
CA SER A 188 -1.43 -4.53 10.14
C SER A 188 -0.57 -3.25 10.15
N MET A 189 0.76 -3.36 10.06
CA MET A 189 1.68 -2.22 10.06
C MET A 189 2.25 -1.88 8.68
N LYS A 190 2.22 -2.82 7.73
CA LYS A 190 2.88 -2.67 6.42
C LYS A 190 2.23 -1.59 5.54
N PRO A 191 3.04 -0.73 4.90
CA PRO A 191 2.63 0.04 3.74
C PRO A 191 2.28 -0.88 2.56
N ALA A 192 1.30 -0.52 1.72
CA ALA A 192 0.94 -1.32 0.54
C ALA A 192 1.78 -0.98 -0.71
N ALA A 193 2.56 0.11 -0.72
CA ALA A 193 3.53 0.37 -1.79
C ALA A 193 4.73 1.24 -1.34
N LYS A 194 5.78 1.20 -2.16
CA LYS A 194 7.05 1.92 -1.93
C LYS A 194 7.00 3.42 -2.22
N GLY A 195 6.04 3.94 -2.99
CA GLY A 195 6.13 5.35 -3.39
C GLY A 195 4.95 6.02 -4.09
N HIS A 196 3.85 5.32 -4.34
CA HIS A 196 2.74 5.92 -5.10
C HIS A 196 1.43 5.89 -4.31
N HIS A 197 0.99 4.78 -3.70
CA HIS A 197 -0.27 4.69 -2.90
C HIS A 197 -0.08 3.78 -1.68
N HIS A 198 -0.75 4.07 -0.56
CA HIS A 198 -0.61 3.33 0.70
C HIS A 198 0.81 3.24 1.27
N ALA A 199 1.70 4.18 0.95
CA ALA A 199 3.04 4.28 1.53
C ALA A 199 3.02 4.80 2.99
N TYR A 200 2.03 4.37 3.77
CA TYR A 200 1.74 4.79 5.14
C TYR A 200 1.44 3.58 6.03
N LEU A 201 1.56 3.77 7.35
CA LEU A 201 1.27 2.74 8.33
C LEU A 201 -0.17 2.21 8.19
N ALA A 202 -0.33 0.89 8.26
CA ALA A 202 -1.60 0.18 8.01
C ALA A 202 -2.15 0.33 6.59
N GLY A 203 -1.31 0.73 5.62
CA GLY A 203 -1.69 0.88 4.23
C GLY A 203 -2.15 -0.43 3.59
N LEU A 204 -1.48 -1.55 3.87
CA LEU A 204 -1.87 -2.87 3.34
C LEU A 204 -3.21 -3.34 3.89
N LEU A 205 -3.47 -3.12 5.19
CA LEU A 205 -4.78 -3.39 5.80
C LEU A 205 -5.88 -2.54 5.14
N LYS A 206 -5.69 -1.22 5.01
CA LYS A 206 -6.70 -0.34 4.38
C LYS A 206 -6.98 -0.77 2.94
N HIS A 207 -5.93 -1.01 2.15
CA HIS A 207 -6.06 -1.45 0.76
C HIS A 207 -6.85 -2.77 0.67
N THR A 208 -6.42 -3.79 1.42
CA THR A 208 -7.09 -5.11 1.40
C THR A 208 -8.54 -5.01 1.86
N LEU A 209 -8.85 -4.18 2.87
CA LEU A 209 -10.21 -3.93 3.31
C LEU A 209 -11.04 -3.22 2.22
N GLY A 210 -10.47 -2.24 1.50
CA GLY A 210 -11.09 -1.61 0.33
C GLY A 210 -11.47 -2.62 -0.74
N LEU A 211 -10.54 -3.51 -1.10
CA LEU A 211 -10.81 -4.60 -2.05
C LEU A 211 -11.93 -5.54 -1.58
N ILE A 212 -11.98 -5.88 -0.29
CA ILE A 212 -13.06 -6.70 0.27
C ILE A 212 -14.40 -5.95 0.19
N ARG A 213 -14.44 -4.65 0.51
CA ARG A 213 -15.67 -3.83 0.38
C ARG A 213 -16.20 -3.81 -1.04
N ILE A 214 -15.34 -3.61 -2.03
CA ILE A 214 -15.72 -3.65 -3.46
C ILE A 214 -16.17 -5.05 -3.87
N THR A 215 -15.44 -6.09 -3.44
CA THR A 215 -15.79 -7.49 -3.72
C THR A 215 -17.17 -7.85 -3.16
N ARG A 216 -17.46 -7.45 -1.92
CA ARG A 216 -18.78 -7.62 -1.29
C ARG A 216 -19.86 -6.82 -2.00
N TYR A 217 -19.56 -5.59 -2.44
CA TYR A 217 -20.51 -4.83 -3.26
C TYR A 217 -20.88 -5.58 -4.53
N ILE A 218 -19.89 -6.16 -5.23
CA ILE A 218 -20.15 -6.96 -6.44
C ILE A 218 -20.95 -8.24 -6.12
N ARG A 219 -20.71 -8.87 -4.96
CA ARG A 219 -21.43 -10.07 -4.49
C ARG A 219 -22.89 -9.79 -4.10
N ASP A 220 -23.10 -8.76 -3.29
CA ASP A 220 -24.33 -8.57 -2.50
C ASP A 220 -25.28 -7.52 -3.07
N GLN A 221 -24.77 -6.61 -3.90
CA GLN A 221 -25.56 -5.49 -4.41
C GLN A 221 -25.96 -5.73 -5.86
N LYS A 222 -27.13 -5.17 -6.24
CA LYS A 222 -27.76 -5.32 -7.56
C LYS A 222 -28.27 -6.75 -7.82
N ALA A 223 -28.90 -6.94 -8.97
CA ALA A 223 -29.50 -8.22 -9.35
C ALA A 223 -28.46 -9.31 -9.66
N ASN A 224 -27.24 -8.93 -10.03
CA ASN A 224 -26.12 -9.82 -10.34
C ASN A 224 -24.76 -9.07 -10.34
N PRO A 225 -23.63 -9.80 -10.32
CA PRO A 225 -22.28 -9.21 -10.35
C PRO A 225 -21.99 -8.28 -11.54
N PHE A 226 -22.58 -8.53 -12.71
CA PHE A 226 -22.32 -7.71 -13.91
C PHE A 226 -22.93 -6.31 -13.79
N ASP A 227 -24.13 -6.20 -13.23
CA ASP A 227 -24.78 -4.91 -12.99
C ASP A 227 -24.02 -4.09 -11.93
N ALA A 228 -23.48 -4.76 -10.91
CA ALA A 228 -22.63 -4.12 -9.91
C ALA A 228 -21.32 -3.59 -10.51
N MET A 229 -20.61 -4.40 -11.30
CA MET A 229 -19.40 -3.97 -12.00
C MET A 229 -19.66 -2.81 -12.97
N ASN A 230 -20.74 -2.86 -13.75
CA ASN A 230 -21.14 -1.74 -14.63
C ASN A 230 -21.38 -0.46 -13.82
N SER A 231 -22.05 -0.55 -12.67
CA SER A 231 -22.28 0.60 -11.80
C SER A 231 -20.96 1.20 -11.30
N LEU A 232 -19.98 0.36 -10.96
CA LEU A 232 -18.63 0.79 -10.56
C LEU A 232 -17.87 1.46 -11.72
N ILE A 233 -17.99 0.96 -12.94
CA ILE A 233 -17.44 1.61 -14.14
C ILE A 233 -18.06 2.99 -14.36
N ASP A 234 -19.37 3.13 -14.16
CA ASP A 234 -20.04 4.43 -14.28
C ASP A 234 -19.61 5.43 -13.20
N ILE A 235 -19.26 4.95 -12.00
CA ILE A 235 -18.63 5.77 -10.96
C ILE A 235 -17.24 6.21 -11.40
N ALA A 236 -16.39 5.28 -11.83
CA ALA A 236 -15.05 5.57 -12.35
C ALA A 236 -15.07 6.58 -13.51
N TYR A 237 -16.02 6.45 -14.43
CA TYR A 237 -16.21 7.38 -15.55
C TYR A 237 -16.60 8.79 -15.08
N ARG A 238 -17.48 8.89 -14.07
CA ARG A 238 -17.86 10.18 -13.48
C ARG A 238 -16.68 10.87 -12.80
N GLU A 239 -15.87 10.13 -12.05
CA GLU A 239 -14.66 10.69 -11.42
C GLU A 239 -13.60 11.09 -12.45
N SER A 240 -13.37 10.27 -13.48
CA SER A 240 -12.47 10.61 -14.58
C SER A 240 -12.87 11.92 -15.28
N ARG A 241 -14.18 12.13 -15.47
CA ARG A 241 -14.71 13.39 -16.00
C ARG A 241 -14.50 14.57 -15.06
N LYS A 242 -14.72 14.38 -13.75
CA LYS A 242 -14.47 15.43 -12.75
C LYS A 242 -12.99 15.82 -12.74
N GLU A 243 -12.08 14.84 -12.74
CA GLU A 243 -10.64 15.06 -12.85
C GLU A 243 -10.31 15.91 -14.09
N SER A 244 -10.86 15.54 -15.25
CA SER A 244 -10.63 16.26 -16.50
C SER A 244 -11.10 17.72 -16.42
N ILE A 245 -12.26 17.97 -15.81
CA ILE A 245 -12.81 19.33 -15.63
C ILE A 245 -11.98 20.12 -14.62
N ASN A 246 -11.63 19.54 -13.48
CA ASN A 246 -10.80 20.18 -12.45
C ASN A 246 -9.45 20.60 -13.04
N ASN A 247 -8.84 19.76 -13.87
CA ASN A 247 -7.61 20.05 -14.57
C ASN A 247 -7.72 21.23 -15.57
N LEU A 248 -8.91 21.58 -16.07
CA LEU A 248 -9.09 22.79 -16.89
C LEU A 248 -8.90 24.08 -16.07
N SER A 249 -9.37 24.07 -14.82
CA SER A 249 -9.29 25.21 -13.90
C SER A 249 -7.94 25.35 -13.19
N LEU A 250 -7.06 24.34 -13.25
CA LEU A 250 -5.75 24.42 -12.61
C LEU A 250 -4.76 25.24 -13.45
N GLU A 251 -4.21 26.29 -12.86
CA GLU A 251 -3.11 27.11 -13.38
C GLU A 251 -1.73 26.42 -13.22
N VAL A 252 -1.70 25.08 -13.33
CA VAL A 252 -0.45 24.30 -13.31
C VAL A 252 -0.06 23.89 -14.74
N PRO A 253 1.25 23.81 -15.07
CA PRO A 253 1.71 23.36 -16.37
C PRO A 253 1.12 21.99 -16.75
N LEU A 254 0.84 21.77 -18.04
CA LEU A 254 0.23 20.53 -18.55
C LEU A 254 0.95 19.25 -18.10
N ARG A 255 2.29 19.29 -17.97
CA ARG A 255 3.12 18.15 -17.53
C ARG A 255 2.96 17.80 -16.05
N ASP A 256 2.43 18.74 -15.26
CA ASP A 256 2.28 18.65 -13.81
C ASP A 256 0.79 18.45 -13.42
N ARG A 257 -0.09 18.22 -14.42
CA ARG A 257 -1.49 17.85 -14.20
C ARG A 257 -1.57 16.34 -14.00
N ASP A 258 -1.91 15.90 -12.79
CA ASP A 258 -2.18 14.50 -12.53
C ASP A 258 -3.45 14.06 -13.25
N MET A 259 -3.29 13.08 -14.13
CA MET A 259 -4.35 12.47 -14.94
C MET A 259 -4.47 11.00 -14.54
N VAL A 260 -4.82 10.75 -13.27
CA VAL A 260 -4.84 9.41 -12.66
C VAL A 260 -5.76 8.47 -13.43
N TRP A 261 -6.93 8.97 -13.85
CA TRP A 261 -7.94 8.15 -14.51
C TRP A 261 -7.68 7.91 -16.00
N HIS A 262 -6.65 8.54 -16.58
CA HIS A 262 -6.37 8.43 -18.01
C HIS A 262 -6.16 6.98 -18.45
N GLY A 263 -6.99 6.51 -19.39
CA GLY A 263 -6.98 5.14 -19.89
C GLY A 263 -7.47 4.06 -18.91
N LYS A 264 -7.71 4.41 -17.63
CA LYS A 264 -8.10 3.45 -16.58
C LYS A 264 -9.54 2.99 -16.73
N VAL A 265 -10.45 3.89 -17.07
CA VAL A 265 -11.87 3.54 -17.28
C VAL A 265 -12.04 2.57 -18.46
N GLU A 266 -11.31 2.78 -19.55
CA GLU A 266 -11.35 1.89 -20.73
C GLU A 266 -10.74 0.52 -20.41
N HIS A 267 -9.69 0.50 -19.59
CA HIS A 267 -9.13 -0.74 -19.08
C HIS A 267 -10.13 -1.51 -18.21
N LEU A 268 -10.81 -0.86 -17.26
CA LEU A 268 -11.86 -1.48 -16.45
C LEU A 268 -13.00 -2.04 -17.34
N ARG A 269 -13.40 -1.32 -18.40
CA ARG A 269 -14.37 -1.82 -19.39
C ARG A 269 -13.86 -3.04 -20.14
N THR A 270 -12.59 -3.08 -20.50
CA THR A 270 -11.97 -4.23 -21.18
C THR A 270 -12.03 -5.47 -20.29
N VAL A 271 -11.60 -5.34 -19.03
CA VAL A 271 -11.65 -6.43 -18.05
C VAL A 271 -13.09 -6.91 -17.81
N PHE A 272 -14.05 -5.98 -17.68
CA PHE A 272 -15.47 -6.32 -17.56
C PHE A 272 -15.99 -7.09 -18.77
N ASN A 273 -15.67 -6.67 -19.99
CA ASN A 273 -16.10 -7.37 -21.20
C ASN A 273 -15.52 -8.79 -21.28
N ASP A 274 -14.28 -8.99 -20.83
CA ASP A 274 -13.67 -10.32 -20.76
C ASP A 274 -14.28 -11.20 -19.67
N PHE A 275 -14.75 -10.61 -18.56
CA PHE A 275 -15.56 -11.30 -17.55
C PHE A 275 -16.94 -11.68 -18.09
N VAL A 276 -17.63 -10.79 -18.83
CA VAL A 276 -18.92 -11.08 -19.50
C VAL A 276 -18.82 -12.25 -20.47
N ARG A 277 -17.70 -12.40 -21.18
CA ARG A 277 -17.45 -13.56 -22.07
C ARG A 277 -17.42 -14.90 -21.32
N ARG A 278 -17.31 -14.87 -19.99
CA ARG A 278 -17.28 -16.03 -19.09
C ARG A 278 -18.53 -16.13 -18.21
N LYS A 279 -19.61 -15.45 -18.56
CA LYS A 279 -20.87 -15.40 -17.79
C LYS A 279 -21.49 -16.76 -17.44
N ASP A 280 -21.13 -17.82 -18.16
CA ASP A 280 -21.65 -19.17 -17.95
C ASP A 280 -20.89 -19.92 -16.84
N VAL A 281 -19.83 -19.32 -16.28
CA VAL A 281 -19.08 -19.84 -15.13
C VAL A 281 -19.35 -18.95 -13.92
N GLU A 282 -19.94 -19.53 -12.88
CA GLU A 282 -20.21 -18.83 -11.63
C GLU A 282 -18.91 -18.57 -10.85
N ALA A 283 -18.74 -17.33 -10.39
CA ALA A 283 -17.58 -16.94 -9.59
C ALA A 283 -17.76 -17.33 -8.13
N ASN A 284 -16.75 -17.94 -7.52
CA ASN A 284 -16.74 -18.23 -6.09
C ASN A 284 -16.24 -17.03 -5.29
N PHE A 285 -17.15 -16.31 -4.64
CA PHE A 285 -16.81 -15.10 -3.87
C PHE A 285 -16.09 -15.39 -2.53
N ASP A 286 -16.31 -16.54 -1.90
CA ASP A 286 -15.57 -16.92 -0.69
C ASP A 286 -14.08 -17.14 -1.02
N LEU A 287 -13.82 -17.82 -2.15
CA LEU A 287 -12.48 -17.99 -2.71
C LEU A 287 -11.86 -16.65 -3.11
N LEU A 288 -12.64 -15.78 -3.76
CA LEU A 288 -12.18 -14.45 -4.19
C LEU A 288 -11.77 -13.58 -2.99
N ILE A 289 -12.55 -13.56 -1.90
CA ILE A 289 -12.20 -12.82 -0.68
C ILE A 289 -10.89 -13.37 -0.07
N LEU A 290 -10.72 -14.70 -0.06
CA LEU A 290 -9.46 -15.29 0.39
C LEU A 290 -8.28 -14.92 -0.54
N ALA A 291 -8.49 -14.91 -1.86
CA ALA A 291 -7.48 -14.47 -2.81
C ALA A 291 -7.11 -13.00 -2.59
N VAL A 292 -8.10 -12.13 -2.34
CA VAL A 292 -7.89 -10.71 -1.99
C VAL A 292 -7.06 -10.57 -0.72
N LEU A 293 -7.27 -11.38 0.32
CA LEU A 293 -6.42 -11.36 1.52
C LEU A 293 -4.95 -11.65 1.18
N PHE A 294 -4.69 -12.65 0.33
CA PHE A 294 -3.34 -13.14 0.10
C PHE A 294 -2.60 -12.46 -1.05
N HIS A 295 -3.26 -11.87 -2.05
CA HIS A 295 -2.62 -11.45 -3.31
C HIS A 295 -1.40 -10.54 -3.11
N ASP A 296 -1.50 -9.61 -2.17
CA ASP A 296 -0.46 -8.64 -1.83
C ASP A 296 0.30 -8.95 -0.53
N MET A 297 -0.02 -10.05 0.15
CA MET A 297 0.57 -10.39 1.44
C MET A 297 2.09 -10.63 1.34
N GLY A 298 2.59 -11.05 0.18
CA GLY A 298 4.01 -11.16 -0.13
C GLY A 298 4.78 -9.85 -0.04
N LYS A 299 4.12 -8.68 -0.06
CA LYS A 299 4.76 -7.38 0.17
C LYS A 299 5.40 -7.27 1.56
N ALA A 300 4.93 -8.06 2.53
CA ALA A 300 5.57 -8.20 3.84
C ALA A 300 7.04 -8.64 3.73
N LEU A 301 7.33 -9.52 2.77
CA LEU A 301 8.66 -10.06 2.51
C LEU A 301 9.42 -9.28 1.43
N GLU A 302 8.73 -8.59 0.51
CA GLU A 302 9.33 -7.87 -0.62
C GLU A 302 10.10 -6.59 -0.21
N TYR A 303 9.66 -5.90 0.85
CA TYR A 303 10.28 -4.65 1.33
C TYR A 303 10.60 -4.73 2.83
N PHE A 304 11.65 -4.00 3.24
CA PHE A 304 11.91 -3.62 4.62
C PHE A 304 11.03 -2.44 5.03
N ASN A 305 10.63 -2.43 6.30
CA ASN A 305 10.18 -1.24 7.00
C ASN A 305 11.12 -0.92 8.16
N ALA A 306 11.10 0.33 8.59
CA ALA A 306 11.88 0.73 9.74
C ALA A 306 11.31 0.12 11.03
N GLY A 307 12.17 -0.39 11.91
CA GLY A 307 11.76 -1.06 13.15
C GLY A 307 11.32 -2.51 13.00
N GLU A 308 11.40 -3.08 11.79
CA GLU A 308 10.98 -4.46 11.50
C GLU A 308 12.00 -5.50 11.99
N ASN A 309 11.53 -6.55 12.67
CA ASN A 309 12.33 -7.74 12.95
C ASN A 309 12.37 -8.66 11.71
N SER A 310 13.10 -8.19 10.71
CA SER A 310 13.16 -8.73 9.35
C SER A 310 13.65 -10.18 9.22
N ILE A 311 14.18 -10.82 10.27
CA ILE A 311 14.46 -12.26 10.27
C ILE A 311 13.19 -13.07 10.51
N GLU A 312 12.35 -12.65 11.46
CA GLU A 312 11.19 -13.43 11.90
C GLU A 312 10.16 -13.64 10.79
N LYS A 313 9.98 -12.65 9.91
CA LYS A 313 9.13 -12.81 8.73
C LYS A 313 9.63 -13.89 7.77
N TRP A 314 10.94 -14.00 7.56
CA TRP A 314 11.50 -15.04 6.71
C TRP A 314 11.36 -16.42 7.33
N ARG A 315 11.24 -16.53 8.66
CA ARG A 315 10.95 -17.79 9.35
C ARG A 315 9.56 -18.34 9.05
N TRP A 316 8.63 -17.52 8.56
CA TRP A 316 7.34 -18.02 8.08
C TRP A 316 7.53 -19.04 6.95
N LEU A 317 8.34 -18.70 5.96
CA LEU A 317 8.60 -19.59 4.82
C LEU A 317 9.75 -20.56 5.09
N TYR A 318 10.78 -20.09 5.81
CA TYR A 318 12.04 -20.80 6.02
C TYR A 318 12.44 -20.84 7.49
N PRO A 319 11.68 -21.55 8.35
CA PRO A 319 11.91 -21.55 9.81
C PRO A 319 13.31 -22.06 10.22
N ASN A 320 13.90 -22.92 9.38
CA ASN A 320 15.19 -23.58 9.63
C ASN A 320 16.35 -22.95 8.84
N ALA A 321 16.15 -21.82 8.15
CA ALA A 321 17.24 -21.18 7.41
C ALA A 321 18.31 -20.62 8.36
N ASP A 322 19.57 -20.66 7.89
CA ASP A 322 20.66 -19.95 8.55
C ASP A 322 20.64 -18.48 8.13
N PHE A 323 20.39 -17.60 9.11
CA PHE A 323 20.35 -16.15 8.92
C PHE A 323 21.65 -15.46 9.33
N SER A 324 22.72 -16.20 9.63
CA SER A 324 24.01 -15.65 10.12
C SER A 324 24.63 -14.62 9.17
N THR A 325 24.41 -14.77 7.86
CA THR A 325 24.89 -13.84 6.82
C THR A 325 23.84 -12.81 6.38
N TYR A 326 22.60 -12.94 6.84
CA TYR A 326 21.52 -12.05 6.46
C TYR A 326 21.57 -10.75 7.28
N LYS A 327 21.90 -9.65 6.60
CA LYS A 327 22.05 -8.32 7.21
C LYS A 327 20.99 -7.38 6.64
N PRO A 328 19.78 -7.39 7.19
CA PRO A 328 18.70 -6.53 6.74
C PRO A 328 19.06 -5.06 6.98
N LYS A 329 18.69 -4.18 6.05
CA LYS A 329 18.88 -2.74 6.23
C LYS A 329 17.81 -2.22 7.18
N GLN A 330 18.21 -1.50 8.22
CA GLN A 330 17.29 -0.69 9.04
C GLN A 330 16.98 0.60 8.29
N SER A 331 16.23 0.46 7.21
CA SER A 331 15.81 1.59 6.39
C SER A 331 14.35 1.94 6.53
N GLY A 332 13.91 3.04 5.92
CA GLY A 332 12.49 3.26 5.63
C GLY A 332 11.96 2.17 4.69
N ILE A 333 11.06 2.51 3.76
CA ILE A 333 10.57 1.51 2.80
C ILE A 333 11.65 1.23 1.74
N ALA A 334 12.40 0.14 1.90
CA ALA A 334 13.42 -0.28 0.94
C ALA A 334 13.19 -1.71 0.44
N MET A 335 13.72 -2.04 -0.73
CA MET A 335 13.64 -3.42 -1.24
C MET A 335 14.45 -4.35 -0.35
N ASP A 336 13.84 -5.46 0.03
CA ASP A 336 14.56 -6.63 0.53
C ASP A 336 15.30 -7.27 -0.67
N PRO A 337 16.62 -7.52 -0.62
CA PRO A 337 17.32 -8.12 -1.76
C PRO A 337 16.79 -9.50 -2.15
N ILE A 338 16.35 -10.30 -1.17
CA ILE A 338 15.79 -11.64 -1.38
C ILE A 338 14.33 -11.51 -1.81
N GLY A 339 13.57 -10.70 -1.08
CA GLY A 339 12.15 -10.48 -1.32
C GLY A 339 11.89 -9.82 -2.66
N GLY A 340 12.60 -8.73 -2.94
CA GLY A 340 12.56 -7.99 -4.19
C GLY A 340 13.04 -8.78 -5.40
N GLY A 341 13.99 -9.70 -5.22
CA GLY A 341 14.41 -10.62 -6.28
C GLY A 341 13.36 -11.69 -6.60
N THR A 342 12.51 -12.03 -5.62
CA THR A 342 11.45 -13.04 -5.77
C THR A 342 10.13 -12.43 -6.24
N GLY A 343 9.78 -11.24 -5.75
CA GLY A 343 8.53 -10.55 -6.04
C GLY A 343 7.37 -10.98 -5.14
N HIS A 344 6.51 -10.03 -4.76
CA HIS A 344 5.39 -10.29 -3.83
C HIS A 344 4.40 -11.33 -4.36
N ILE A 345 4.12 -11.40 -5.67
CA ILE A 345 3.16 -12.37 -6.23
C ILE A 345 3.56 -13.81 -5.87
N ILE A 346 4.83 -14.16 -6.09
CA ILE A 346 5.34 -15.49 -5.78
C ILE A 346 5.29 -15.71 -4.28
N LEU A 347 5.78 -14.74 -3.49
CA LEU A 347 5.79 -14.82 -2.03
C LEU A 347 4.38 -14.99 -1.44
N SER A 348 3.37 -14.33 -2.01
CA SER A 348 1.96 -14.47 -1.64
C SER A 348 1.45 -15.90 -1.81
N THR A 349 1.75 -16.55 -2.94
CA THR A 349 1.39 -17.97 -3.14
C THR A 349 2.10 -18.90 -2.15
N MET A 350 3.36 -18.60 -1.81
CA MET A 350 4.12 -19.36 -0.82
C MET A 350 3.56 -19.20 0.60
N LEU A 351 3.15 -17.98 0.98
CA LEU A 351 2.53 -17.71 2.27
C LEU A 351 1.18 -18.41 2.41
N LEU A 352 0.37 -18.42 1.35
CA LEU A 352 -0.88 -19.20 1.31
C LEU A 352 -0.59 -20.70 1.53
N GLN A 353 0.35 -21.26 0.76
CA GLN A 353 0.73 -22.67 0.87
C GLN A 353 1.26 -23.00 2.27
N ARG A 354 2.01 -22.08 2.89
CA ARG A 354 2.54 -22.24 4.24
C ARG A 354 1.43 -22.40 5.27
N VAL A 355 0.36 -21.58 5.18
CA VAL A 355 -0.79 -21.67 6.08
C VAL A 355 -1.48 -23.03 5.94
N LEU A 356 -1.76 -23.46 4.70
CA LEU A 356 -2.41 -24.74 4.43
C LEU A 356 -1.65 -25.92 5.04
N VAL A 357 -0.32 -25.93 4.88
CA VAL A 357 0.54 -27.02 5.38
C VAL A 357 0.72 -26.95 6.89
N GLN A 358 1.02 -25.77 7.45
CA GLN A 358 1.32 -25.63 8.87
C GLN A 358 0.11 -25.89 9.76
N GLU A 359 -1.06 -25.41 9.33
CA GLU A 359 -2.31 -25.56 10.09
C GLU A 359 -3.07 -26.84 9.71
N ASN A 360 -2.51 -27.65 8.79
CA ASN A 360 -3.08 -28.91 8.33
C ASN A 360 -4.54 -28.76 7.84
N ILE A 361 -4.80 -27.73 7.04
CA ILE A 361 -6.15 -27.41 6.54
C ILE A 361 -6.40 -28.17 5.23
N ALA A 362 -7.45 -28.97 5.19
CA ALA A 362 -7.87 -29.66 3.97
C ALA A 362 -8.66 -28.71 3.05
N MET A 363 -8.25 -28.62 1.79
CA MET A 363 -8.91 -27.85 0.74
C MET A 363 -8.84 -28.63 -0.58
N LYS A 364 -9.83 -28.46 -1.46
CA LYS A 364 -9.83 -29.10 -2.77
C LYS A 364 -8.67 -28.58 -3.61
N ILE A 365 -8.04 -29.45 -4.40
CA ILE A 365 -6.89 -29.06 -5.23
C ILE A 365 -7.29 -28.04 -6.30
N GLU A 366 -8.53 -28.11 -6.79
CA GLU A 366 -9.10 -27.15 -7.73
C GLU A 366 -9.22 -25.75 -7.10
N ASP A 367 -9.64 -25.66 -5.84
CA ASP A 367 -9.76 -24.40 -5.11
C ASP A 367 -8.37 -23.81 -4.81
N ILE A 368 -7.40 -24.64 -4.41
CA ILE A 368 -5.99 -24.23 -4.24
C ILE A 368 -5.41 -23.70 -5.57
N GLY A 369 -5.67 -24.42 -6.68
CA GLY A 369 -5.23 -24.02 -8.01
C GLY A 369 -5.84 -22.68 -8.43
N LYS A 370 -7.14 -22.48 -8.19
CA LYS A 370 -7.83 -21.21 -8.46
C LYS A 370 -7.30 -20.07 -7.60
N LEU A 371 -7.06 -20.28 -6.31
CA LEU A 371 -6.46 -19.27 -5.42
C LEU A 371 -5.09 -18.82 -5.93
N ASN A 372 -4.21 -19.77 -6.24
CA ASN A 372 -2.90 -19.47 -6.80
C ASN A 372 -3.01 -18.75 -8.15
N HIS A 373 -3.95 -19.13 -9.01
CA HIS A 373 -4.20 -18.45 -10.28
C HIS A 373 -4.65 -17.00 -10.08
N CYS A 374 -5.59 -16.74 -9.17
CA CYS A 374 -6.04 -15.40 -8.84
C CYS A 374 -4.87 -14.53 -8.35
N ILE A 375 -4.07 -15.04 -7.41
CA ILE A 375 -2.88 -14.35 -6.90
C ILE A 375 -1.88 -14.09 -8.04
N ALA A 376 -1.59 -15.10 -8.87
CA ALA A 376 -0.64 -15.00 -9.97
C ALA A 376 -1.08 -14.05 -11.08
N ALA A 377 -2.39 -13.92 -11.30
CA ALA A 377 -2.98 -13.16 -12.39
C ALA A 377 -3.46 -11.76 -11.99
N HIS A 378 -3.36 -11.35 -10.72
CA HIS A 378 -4.06 -10.15 -10.22
C HIS A 378 -3.58 -8.83 -10.84
N HIS A 379 -2.33 -8.74 -11.32
CA HIS A 379 -1.87 -7.60 -12.12
C HIS A 379 -2.50 -7.55 -13.53
N GLY A 380 -3.18 -8.60 -13.96
CA GLY A 380 -3.97 -8.68 -15.19
C GLY A 380 -3.17 -8.96 -16.46
N LYS A 381 -2.02 -8.32 -16.63
CA LYS A 381 -1.18 -8.47 -17.85
C LYS A 381 0.27 -8.81 -17.51
N LEU A 382 0.91 -9.64 -18.34
CA LEU A 382 2.31 -10.01 -18.15
C LEU A 382 3.23 -8.78 -18.19
N GLU A 383 2.97 -7.83 -19.09
CA GLU A 383 3.73 -6.58 -19.17
C GLU A 383 3.55 -5.67 -17.94
N TRP A 384 2.54 -5.92 -17.11
CA TRP A 384 2.32 -5.23 -15.83
C TRP A 384 2.88 -6.03 -14.65
N GLY A 385 3.65 -7.09 -14.91
CA GLY A 385 4.30 -7.91 -13.90
C GLY A 385 3.43 -9.07 -13.39
N SER A 386 2.31 -9.37 -14.04
CA SER A 386 1.53 -10.58 -13.73
C SER A 386 2.35 -11.84 -14.02
N ALA A 387 2.21 -12.86 -13.17
CA ALA A 387 2.88 -14.16 -13.37
C ALA A 387 2.05 -15.09 -14.27
N ALA A 388 0.75 -14.83 -14.41
CA ALA A 388 -0.16 -15.58 -15.28
C ALA A 388 -1.15 -14.64 -15.99
N TRP A 389 -1.76 -15.12 -17.07
CA TRP A 389 -2.89 -14.45 -17.71
C TRP A 389 -4.17 -14.68 -16.91
N MET A 390 -5.09 -13.71 -16.92
CA MET A 390 -6.43 -13.93 -16.38
C MET A 390 -7.20 -14.92 -17.27
N GLU A 391 -7.74 -15.96 -16.65
CA GLU A 391 -8.46 -17.03 -17.37
C GLU A 391 -9.77 -17.41 -16.67
N GLN A 392 -9.75 -17.46 -15.33
CA GLN A 392 -10.90 -17.78 -14.49
C GLN A 392 -11.70 -16.51 -14.12
N PRO A 393 -13.03 -16.61 -13.91
CA PRO A 393 -13.87 -15.47 -13.53
C PRO A 393 -13.32 -14.67 -12.34
N GLU A 394 -12.84 -15.37 -11.30
CA GLU A 394 -12.27 -14.77 -10.10
C GLU A 394 -10.98 -13.98 -10.39
N ALA A 395 -10.19 -14.38 -11.38
CA ALA A 395 -8.98 -13.67 -11.79
C ALA A 395 -9.31 -12.31 -12.46
N PHE A 396 -10.38 -12.25 -13.25
CA PHE A 396 -10.87 -10.96 -13.79
C PHE A 396 -11.43 -10.07 -12.69
N LEU A 397 -12.15 -10.65 -11.73
CA LEU A 397 -12.74 -9.91 -10.62
C LEU A 397 -11.66 -9.33 -9.70
N ILE A 398 -10.68 -10.11 -9.25
CA ILE A 398 -9.61 -9.59 -8.38
C ILE A 398 -8.83 -8.48 -9.07
N HIS A 399 -8.51 -8.64 -10.36
CA HIS A 399 -7.82 -7.60 -11.11
C HIS A 399 -8.67 -6.35 -11.31
N PHE A 400 -9.97 -6.50 -11.60
CA PHE A 400 -10.88 -5.36 -11.74
C PHE A 400 -10.96 -4.56 -10.43
N VAL A 401 -11.12 -5.27 -9.31
CA VAL A 401 -11.24 -4.67 -7.98
C VAL A 401 -9.95 -3.97 -7.57
N ASP A 402 -8.80 -4.64 -7.73
CA ASP A 402 -7.47 -4.06 -7.47
C ASP A 402 -7.20 -2.83 -8.34
N ALA A 403 -7.43 -2.94 -9.66
CA ALA A 403 -7.21 -1.82 -10.57
C ALA A 403 -8.11 -0.61 -10.27
N LEU A 404 -9.36 -0.85 -9.84
CA LEU A 404 -10.29 0.20 -9.46
C LEU A 404 -9.84 0.89 -8.17
N ASP A 405 -9.61 0.13 -7.10
CA ASP A 405 -9.18 0.65 -5.79
C ASP A 405 -7.85 1.38 -5.88
N ALA A 406 -6.86 0.74 -6.52
CA ALA A 406 -5.54 1.32 -6.71
C ALA A 406 -5.57 2.58 -7.58
N THR A 407 -6.57 2.77 -8.47
CA THR A 407 -6.77 4.02 -9.22
C THR A 407 -7.48 5.06 -8.35
N TRP A 408 -8.49 4.62 -7.60
CA TRP A 408 -9.27 5.47 -6.71
C TRP A 408 -8.41 6.15 -5.64
N GLU A 409 -7.60 5.37 -4.93
CA GLU A 409 -6.71 5.86 -3.87
C GLU A 409 -5.58 6.76 -4.41
N LYS A 410 -5.30 6.78 -5.73
CA LYS A 410 -4.43 7.82 -6.32
C LYS A 410 -5.16 9.12 -6.53
N ALA A 411 -6.42 9.04 -6.97
CA ALA A 411 -7.24 10.20 -7.23
C ALA A 411 -7.69 10.89 -5.93
N ASP A 412 -7.85 10.12 -4.86
CA ASP A 412 -8.24 10.60 -3.53
C ASP A 412 -7.42 9.92 -2.41
N PRO A 413 -6.13 10.30 -2.22
CA PRO A 413 -5.22 9.63 -1.29
C PRO A 413 -5.51 9.90 0.21
N ILE A 414 -6.47 10.79 0.53
CA ILE A 414 -6.73 11.26 1.90
C ILE A 414 -8.00 10.62 2.50
N ASN A 415 -8.96 10.17 1.68
CA ASN A 415 -10.22 9.56 2.16
C ASN A 415 -10.23 8.02 2.20
#